data_AF-A0A9E0K3Z8-F1
#
_entry.id   AF-A0A9E0K3Z8-F1
#
_cell.length_a   1.000
_cell.length_b   1.000
_cell.length_c   1.000
_cell.angle_alpha   90.00
_cell.angle_beta   90.00
_cell.angle_gamma   90.00
#
_symmetry.space_group_name_H-M   'P 1'
#
loop_
_entity.id
_entity.type
_entity.pdbx_description
1 polymer ?
#
loop_
_entity_poly.entity_id
_entity_poly.type
_entity_poly.pdbx_seq_one_letter_code
_entity_poly.pdbx_strand_id
1 'polypeptide(L)' 'MKRKLSKTQIVCIILLWVALCYLVLVNAKQIDGPTIVMLLISGGFVFIPVYKSLKKG' A
#
# COMPACT_ATOMS: atom_id res chain seq x y z
N MET A 1 -11.64 19.16 12.02
CA MET A 1 -11.59 19.11 10.54
C MET A 1 -11.51 17.65 10.06
N LYS A 2 -12.61 17.05 9.57
CA LYS A 2 -12.55 15.73 8.90
C LYS A 2 -12.03 15.94 7.47
N ARG A 3 -10.70 15.89 7.26
CA ARG A 3 -10.12 15.94 5.92
C ARG A 3 -10.64 14.73 5.13
N LYS A 4 -11.50 14.97 4.14
CA LYS A 4 -11.87 13.96 3.14
C LYS A 4 -10.58 13.61 2.39
N LEU A 5 -10.07 12.40 2.60
CA LEU A 5 -8.99 11.84 1.80
C LEU A 5 -9.42 11.90 0.33
N SER A 6 -8.78 12.79 -0.43
CA SER A 6 -9.06 12.96 -1.87
C SER A 6 -8.57 11.74 -2.63
N LYS A 7 -9.21 11.41 -3.77
CA LYS A 7 -8.84 10.25 -4.61
C LYS A 7 -7.33 10.23 -4.90
N THR A 8 -6.74 11.42 -5.12
CA THR A 8 -5.31 11.63 -5.35
C THR A 8 -4.44 11.20 -4.18
N GLN A 9 -4.86 11.42 -2.93
CA GLN A 9 -4.09 10.97 -1.75
C GLN A 9 -4.02 9.45 -1.69
N ILE A 10 -5.11 8.75 -2.04
CA ILE A 10 -5.14 7.29 -2.03
C ILE A 10 -4.22 6.75 -3.12
N VAL A 11 -4.25 7.34 -4.32
CA VAL A 11 -3.31 7.00 -5.40
C VAL A 11 -1.86 7.26 -4.97
N CYS A 12 -1.57 8.39 -4.32
CA CYS A 12 -0.24 8.67 -3.78
C CYS A 12 0.22 7.62 -2.74
N ILE A 13 -0.67 7.18 -1.84
CA ILE A 13 -0.34 6.15 -0.84
C ILE A 13 -0.05 4.81 -1.52
N ILE A 14 -0.82 4.41 -2.55
CA ILE A 14 -0.55 3.18 -3.32
C ILE A 14 0.81 3.27 -4.01
N LEU A 15 1.10 4.38 -4.69
CA LEU A 15 2.39 4.58 -5.36
C LEU A 15 3.55 4.49 -4.38
N LEU A 16 3.41 5.13 -3.21
CA LEU A 16 4.41 5.09 -2.15
C LEU A 16 4.59 3.67 -1.61
N TRP A 17 3.49 2.91 -1.44
CA TRP A 17 3.53 1.53 -0.99
C TRP A 17 4.25 0.61 -1.98
N VAL A 18 3.96 0.73 -3.28
CA VAL A 18 4.66 -0.04 -4.33
C VAL A 18 6.16 0.29 -4.35
N ALA A 19 6.53 1.56 -4.21
CA ALA A 19 7.93 1.97 -4.11
C ALA A 19 8.64 1.34 -2.89
N LEU A 20 7.95 1.30 -1.74
CA LEU A 20 8.44 0.62 -0.53
C LEU A 20 8.59 -0.90 -0.75
N CYS A 21 7.58 -1.56 -1.32
CA CYS A 21 7.65 -2.98 -1.68
C CYS A 21 8.86 -3.27 -2.58
N TYR A 22 9.11 -2.42 -3.58
CA TYR A 22 10.24 -2.55 -4.49
C TYR A 22 11.58 -2.40 -3.77
N LEU A 23 11.71 -1.38 -2.90
CA LEU A 23 12.91 -1.18 -2.08
C LEU A 23 13.17 -2.40 -1.18
N VAL A 24 12.12 -2.93 -0.55
CA VAL A 24 12.24 -4.12 0.30
C VAL A 24 12.62 -5.35 -0.52
N LEU A 25 12.01 -5.55 -1.70
CA LEU A 25 12.39 -6.66 -2.60
C LEU A 25 13.85 -6.59 -3.06
N VAL A 26 14.33 -5.39 -3.39
CA VAL A 26 15.73 -5.18 -3.82
C VAL A 26 16.72 -5.36 -2.68
N ASN A 27 16.35 -4.97 -1.45
CA ASN A 27 17.22 -5.12 -0.28
C ASN A 27 17.13 -6.51 0.38
N ALA A 28 16.05 -7.26 0.16
CA ALA A 28 15.85 -8.61 0.66
C ALA A 28 16.69 -9.62 -0.15
N LYS A 29 18.01 -9.61 0.08
CA LYS A 29 18.97 -10.56 -0.51
C LYS A 29 18.79 -12.00 -0.01
N GLN A 30 18.07 -12.17 1.10
CA GLN A 30 17.46 -13.43 1.50
C GLN A 30 15.96 -13.18 1.63
N ILE A 31 15.16 -14.10 1.09
CA ILE A 31 13.71 -14.05 1.20
C ILE A 31 13.35 -14.38 2.65
N ASP A 32 13.38 -13.37 3.51
CA ASP A 32 12.83 -13.45 4.85
C ASP A 32 11.31 -13.55 4.72
N GLY A 33 10.80 -14.79 4.74
CA GLY A 33 9.37 -15.10 4.71
C GLY A 33 8.49 -14.19 5.60
N PRO A 34 8.92 -13.80 6.82
CA PRO A 34 8.20 -12.85 7.66
C PRO A 34 7.97 -11.47 7.00
N THR A 35 8.96 -10.97 6.27
CA THR A 35 8.91 -9.66 5.61
C THR A 35 7.86 -9.62 4.51
N ILE A 36 7.74 -10.71 3.74
CA ILE A 36 6.69 -10.85 2.71
C ILE A 36 5.30 -10.86 3.34
N VAL A 37 5.11 -11.60 4.44
CA VAL A 37 3.82 -11.65 5.14
C VAL A 37 3.43 -10.27 5.66
N MET A 38 4.39 -9.53 6.21
CA MET A 38 4.16 -8.17 6.71
C MET A 38 3.80 -7.19 5.57
N LEU A 39 4.44 -7.32 4.41
CA LEU A 39 4.11 -6.55 3.21
C LEU A 39 2.70 -6.88 2.67
N LEU A 40 2.29 -8.14 2.66
CA LEU A 40 0.95 -8.56 2.23
C LEU A 40 -0.14 -7.98 3.15
N ILE A 41 0.06 -8.03 4.46
CA ILE A 41 -0.87 -7.44 5.44
C ILE A 41 -0.96 -5.93 5.25
N SER A 42 0.19 -5.26 5.07
CA SER A 42 0.26 -3.83 4.77
C SER A 42 -0.50 -3.49 3.47
N GLY A 43 -0.29 -4.27 2.41
CA GLY A 43 -0.99 -4.12 1.13
C GLY A 43 -2.50 -4.24 1.24
N GLY A 44 -2.99 -5.24 1.99
CA GLY A 44 -4.41 -5.41 2.26
C GLY A 44 -5.02 -4.20 2.96
N PHE A 45 -4.33 -3.64 3.95
CA PHE A 45 -4.79 -2.44 4.67
C PHE A 45 -4.84 -1.19 3.76
N VAL A 46 -3.82 -1.01 2.91
CA VAL A 46 -3.76 0.10 1.94
C VAL A 46 -4.82 -0.07 0.84
N PHE A 47 -5.27 -1.29 0.54
CA PHE A 47 -6.30 -1.57 -0.47
C PHE A 47 -7.74 -1.22 -0.03
N ILE A 48 -8.05 -1.24 1.28
CA ILE A 48 -9.38 -0.89 1.82
C ILE A 48 -9.87 0.50 1.33
N PRO A 49 -9.10 1.60 1.47
CA PRO A 49 -9.52 2.91 0.97
C PRO A 49 -9.61 2.97 -0.57
N VAL A 50 -8.87 2.12 -1.29
CA VAL A 50 -8.89 2.01 -2.76
C VAL A 50 -10.22 1.44 -3.22
N TYR A 51 -10.64 0.30 -2.66
CA TYR A 51 -11.95 -0.30 -2.95
C TYR A 51 -13.09 0.67 -2.64
N LYS A 52 -12.98 1.41 -1.52
CA LYS A 52 -13.97 2.41 -1.13
C LYS A 52 -14.03 3.60 -2.11
N SER A 53 -12.91 3.92 -2.77
CA SER A 53 -12.84 4.97 -3.78
C SER A 53 -13.36 4.52 -5.14
N LEU A 54 -13.07 3.27 -5.54
CA LEU A 54 -13.57 2.66 -6.78
C LEU A 54 -15.09 2.50 -6.76
N LYS A 55 -15.67 2.03 -5.65
CA LYS A 55 -17.14 1.89 -5.50
C LYS A 55 -17.90 3.22 -5.54
N LYS A 56 -17.20 4.35 -5.38
CA LYS A 56 -17.77 5.70 -5.40
C LYS A 56 -17.63 6.41 -6.75
N GLY A 57 -16.99 5.76 -7.73
CA GLY A 57 -16.85 6.21 -9.11
C GLY A 57 -18.03 5.82 -9.97
#